data_AF-A0A1V5G8T9-F1
#
_entry.id   AF-A0A1V5G8T9-F1
#
_cell.length_a   1.000
_cell.length_b   1.000
_cell.length_c   1.000
_cell.angle_alpha   90.00
_cell.angle_beta   90.00
_cell.angle_gamma   90.00
#
_symmetry.space_group_name_H-M   'P 1'
#
loop_
_entity.id
_entity.type
_entity.pdbx_description
1 polymer ?
#
loop_
_entity_poly.entity_id
_entity_poly.type
_entity_poly.pdbx_seq_one_letter_code
_entity_poly.pdbx_strand_id
1 'polypeptide(L)'
;MARHSESGCVAETFAAIGEVRAISESLGQPMASVSLAWLLKKKAVCSVLAGARNPQQMAENAAAAELDLPDDIVGRLDAATEAVKRCLGANPDLWQTESRYR
;
A
#
# COMPACT_ATOMS: atom_id res chain seq x y z
N MET A 1 8.64 10.64 -6.36
CA MET A 1 8.38 11.48 -7.54
C MET A 1 9.68 11.61 -8.30
N ALA A 2 9.83 10.77 -9.32
CA ALA A 2 10.90 10.86 -10.28
C ALA A 2 10.92 12.26 -10.93
N ARG A 3 12.06 12.77 -11.39
CA ARG A 3 12.05 14.00 -12.21
C ARG A 3 11.10 13.80 -13.40
N HIS A 4 10.45 14.86 -13.89
CA HIS A 4 9.40 14.79 -14.93
C HIS A 4 9.77 14.05 -16.23
N SER A 5 11.05 13.69 -16.44
CA SER A 5 11.57 12.95 -17.59
C SER A 5 11.85 11.45 -17.33
N GLU A 6 11.65 10.96 -16.12
CA GLU A 6 11.86 9.54 -15.76
C GLU A 6 10.56 8.74 -15.93
N SER A 7 10.65 7.45 -16.29
CA SER A 7 9.48 6.62 -16.62
C SER A 7 8.50 6.45 -15.44
N GLY A 8 9.02 6.51 -14.20
CA GLY A 8 8.24 6.28 -12.98
C GLY A 8 7.60 4.89 -12.94
N CYS A 9 6.63 4.71 -12.04
CA CYS A 9 5.92 3.44 -11.80
C CYS A 9 4.40 3.59 -11.93
N VAL A 10 3.94 4.50 -12.80
CA VAL A 10 2.53 4.89 -12.87
C VAL A 10 1.67 3.71 -13.31
N ALA A 11 2.08 2.98 -14.35
CA ALA A 11 1.34 1.84 -14.88
C ALA A 11 1.20 0.72 -13.83
N GLU A 12 2.30 0.38 -13.16
CA GLU A 12 2.36 -0.61 -12.08
C GLU A 12 1.48 -0.18 -10.90
N THR A 13 1.50 1.11 -10.56
CA THR A 13 0.70 1.65 -9.45
C THR A 13 -0.78 1.53 -9.73
N PHE A 14 -1.25 1.91 -10.93
CA PHE A 14 -2.66 1.78 -11.28
C PHE A 14 -3.11 0.32 -11.40
N ALA A 15 -2.24 -0.58 -11.89
CA ALA A 15 -2.51 -2.01 -11.89
C ALA A 15 -2.68 -2.55 -10.45
N ALA A 16 -1.75 -2.21 -9.54
CA ALA A 16 -1.84 -2.60 -8.14
C ALA A 16 -3.11 -2.08 -7.45
N ILE A 17 -3.48 -0.81 -7.70
CA ILE A 17 -4.73 -0.22 -7.19
C ILE A 17 -5.96 -1.00 -7.68
N GLY A 18 -5.95 -1.44 -8.95
CA GLY A 18 -7.02 -2.26 -9.53
C GLY A 18 -7.17 -3.60 -8.82
N GLU A 19 -6.08 -4.31 -8.59
CA GLU A 19 -6.08 -5.59 -7.87
C GLU A 19 -6.52 -5.44 -6.41
N VAL A 20 -6.01 -4.42 -5.70
CA VAL A 20 -6.43 -4.13 -4.32
C VAL A 20 -7.92 -3.82 -4.26
N ARG A 21 -8.47 -3.10 -5.25
CA ARG A 21 -9.91 -2.85 -5.35
C ARG A 21 -10.69 -4.16 -5.48
N ALA A 22 -10.33 -5.02 -6.41
CA ALA A 22 -11.01 -6.29 -6.63
C ALA A 22 -10.97 -7.21 -5.39
N ILE A 23 -9.82 -7.25 -4.70
CA ILE A 23 -9.68 -7.97 -3.42
C ILE A 23 -10.62 -7.38 -2.37
N SER A 24 -10.65 -6.06 -2.21
CA SER A 24 -11.48 -5.38 -1.22
C SER A 24 -12.97 -5.59 -1.48
N GLU A 25 -13.40 -5.53 -2.74
CA GLU A 25 -14.77 -5.83 -3.17
C GLU A 25 -15.15 -7.28 -2.83
N SER A 26 -14.25 -8.25 -3.04
CA SER A 26 -14.51 -9.65 -2.68
C SER A 26 -14.69 -9.88 -1.17
N LEU A 27 -14.13 -8.99 -0.33
CA LEU A 27 -14.26 -9.03 1.13
C LEU A 27 -15.43 -8.19 1.64
N GLY A 28 -16.06 -7.39 0.78
CA GLY A 28 -17.07 -6.41 1.18
C GLY A 28 -16.53 -5.32 2.11
N GLN A 29 -15.23 -5.02 2.03
CA GLN A 29 -14.55 -4.07 2.92
C GLN A 29 -14.05 -2.84 2.15
N PRO A 30 -14.00 -1.64 2.78
CA PRO A 30 -13.38 -0.48 2.17
C PRO A 30 -11.89 -0.71 1.88
N MET A 31 -11.41 -0.24 0.71
CA MET A 31 -9.99 -0.39 0.34
C MET A 31 -9.04 0.19 1.38
N ALA A 32 -9.41 1.30 2.02
CA ALA A 32 -8.61 1.91 3.09
C ALA A 32 -8.44 0.96 4.27
N SER A 33 -9.53 0.34 4.74
CA SER A 33 -9.51 -0.62 5.85
C SER A 33 -8.67 -1.86 5.52
N VAL A 34 -8.83 -2.43 4.32
CA VAL A 34 -8.04 -3.59 3.86
C VAL A 34 -6.55 -3.23 3.77
N SER A 35 -6.21 -2.05 3.26
CA SER A 35 -4.82 -1.60 3.12
C SER A 35 -4.14 -1.39 4.48
N LEU A 36 -4.85 -0.78 5.44
CA LEU A 36 -4.35 -0.59 6.81
C LEU A 36 -4.15 -1.93 7.53
N ALA A 37 -5.14 -2.83 7.47
CA ALA A 37 -5.05 -4.16 8.04
C ALA A 37 -3.90 -4.99 7.44
N TRP A 38 -3.69 -4.90 6.13
CA TRP A 38 -2.59 -5.56 5.43
C TRP A 38 -1.22 -5.07 5.90
N LEU A 39 -1.05 -3.76 6.07
CA LEU A 39 0.19 -3.19 6.61
C LEU A 39 0.45 -3.68 8.04
N LEU A 40 -0.58 -3.72 8.89
CA LEU A 40 -0.47 -4.18 10.29
C LEU A 40 -0.10 -5.66 10.41
N LYS A 41 -0.37 -6.49 9.39
CA LYS A 41 0.07 -7.90 9.34
C LYS A 41 1.56 -8.06 8.99
N LYS A 42 2.26 -7.01 8.55
CA LYS A 42 3.67 -7.10 8.17
C LYS A 42 4.58 -7.10 9.39
N LYS A 43 5.43 -8.13 9.51
CA LYS A 43 6.42 -8.25 10.59
C LYS A 43 7.36 -7.04 10.73
N ALA A 44 7.67 -6.37 9.61
CA ALA A 44 8.55 -5.20 9.60
C ALA A 44 7.83 -3.88 9.98
N VAL A 45 6.50 -3.89 10.13
CA VAL A 45 5.70 -2.70 10.41
C VAL A 45 5.32 -2.71 11.89
N CYS A 46 5.93 -1.82 12.68
CA CYS A 46 5.60 -1.67 14.09
C CYS A 46 4.36 -0.79 14.32
N SER A 47 4.11 0.16 13.42
CA SER A 47 2.99 1.10 13.51
C SER A 47 2.64 1.63 12.12
N VAL A 48 1.38 1.98 11.93
CA VAL A 48 0.86 2.58 10.70
C VAL A 48 0.37 4.00 11.01
N LEU A 49 0.93 4.99 10.32
CA LEU A 49 0.51 6.38 10.43
C LEU A 49 -0.65 6.64 9.46
N ALA A 50 -1.86 6.76 9.97
CA ALA A 50 -3.06 7.03 9.18
C ALA A 50 -3.59 8.45 9.45
N GLY A 51 -3.65 9.27 8.40
CA GLY A 51 -4.21 10.63 8.50
C GLY A 51 -5.74 10.63 8.55
N ALA A 52 -6.32 11.60 9.27
CA ALA A 52 -7.75 11.83 9.33
C ALA A 52 -8.04 13.34 9.37
N ARG A 53 -9.05 13.81 8.62
CA ARG A 53 -9.49 15.22 8.60
C ARG A 53 -10.68 15.49 9.50
N ASN A 54 -11.31 14.44 10.03
CA ASN A 54 -12.44 14.53 10.94
C ASN A 54 -12.49 13.29 11.87
N PRO A 55 -13.29 13.33 12.95
CA PRO A 55 -13.37 12.23 13.91
C PRO A 55 -13.88 10.91 13.34
N GLN A 56 -14.77 10.95 12.34
CA GLN A 56 -15.30 9.74 11.72
C GLN A 56 -14.19 8.95 11.01
N GLN A 57 -13.34 9.63 10.24
CA GLN A 57 -12.18 9.00 9.58
C GLN A 57 -11.19 8.41 10.58
N MET A 58 -11.02 9.04 11.75
CA MET A 58 -10.20 8.47 12.82
C MET A 58 -10.77 7.16 13.34
N ALA A 59 -12.10 7.11 13.57
CA ALA A 59 -12.78 5.89 13.99
C ALA A 59 -12.69 4.78 12.94
N GLU A 60 -12.85 5.12 11.64
CA GLU A 60 -12.71 4.17 10.53
C GLU A 60 -11.28 3.61 10.42
N ASN A 61 -10.25 4.47 10.57
CA ASN A 61 -8.85 4.04 10.59
C ASN A 61 -8.56 3.11 11.78
N ALA A 62 -9.10 3.42 12.96
CA ALA A 62 -8.92 2.59 14.15
C ALA A 62 -9.61 1.23 14.00
N ALA A 63 -10.83 1.20 13.45
CA ALA A 63 -11.56 -0.04 13.19
C ALA A 63 -10.84 -0.97 12.21
N ALA A 64 -10.03 -0.42 11.29
CA ALA A 64 -9.22 -1.23 10.37
C ALA A 64 -8.18 -2.10 11.08
N ALA A 65 -7.74 -1.74 12.30
CA ALA A 65 -6.80 -2.54 13.07
C ALA A 65 -7.43 -3.84 13.60
N GLU A 66 -8.76 -3.88 13.72
CA GLU A 66 -9.52 -5.06 14.17
C GLU A 66 -9.89 -6.00 13.01
N LEU A 67 -9.63 -5.60 11.76
CA LEU A 67 -9.92 -6.41 10.59
C LEU A 67 -8.89 -7.54 10.44
N ASP A 68 -9.32 -8.77 10.72
CA ASP A 68 -8.47 -9.95 10.52
C ASP A 68 -8.51 -10.39 9.05
N LEU A 69 -7.38 -10.21 8.36
CA LEU A 69 -7.21 -10.67 6.98
C LEU A 69 -6.67 -12.10 6.96
N PRO A 70 -7.34 -13.03 6.25
CA PRO A 70 -6.81 -14.36 5.98
C PRO A 70 -5.44 -14.33 5.29
N ASP A 71 -4.60 -15.33 5.53
CA ASP A 71 -3.24 -15.40 4.98
C ASP A 71 -3.22 -15.42 3.44
N ASP A 72 -4.23 -16.03 2.80
CA ASP A 72 -4.36 -16.02 1.34
C ASP A 72 -4.63 -14.61 0.80
N ILE A 73 -5.45 -13.83 1.50
CA ILE A 73 -5.73 -12.43 1.17
C ILE A 73 -4.47 -11.58 1.35
N VAL A 74 -3.74 -11.77 2.44
CA VAL A 74 -2.46 -11.07 2.67
C VAL A 74 -1.47 -11.38 1.55
N GLY A 75 -1.39 -12.65 1.12
CA GLY A 75 -0.56 -13.08 0.01
C GLY A 75 -0.98 -12.48 -1.34
N ARG A 76 -2.29 -12.36 -1.60
CA ARG A 76 -2.81 -11.68 -2.81
C ARG A 76 -2.46 -10.19 -2.82
N LEU A 77 -2.59 -9.51 -1.70
CA LEU A 77 -2.21 -8.09 -1.57
C LEU A 77 -0.69 -7.88 -1.70
N ASP A 78 0.11 -8.84 -1.22
CA ASP A 78 1.54 -8.85 -1.48
C ASP A 78 1.84 -8.94 -2.97
N ALA A 79 1.31 -9.97 -3.64
CA ALA A 79 1.50 -10.16 -5.07
C ALA A 79 1.04 -8.94 -5.90
N ALA A 80 -0.09 -8.35 -5.55
CA ALA A 80 -0.63 -7.15 -6.22
C ALA A 80 0.33 -5.95 -6.16
N THR A 81 1.15 -5.85 -5.12
CA THR A 81 2.06 -4.71 -4.90
C THR A 81 3.50 -4.96 -5.35
N GLU A 82 3.88 -6.20 -5.69
CA GLU A 82 5.25 -6.57 -6.05
C GLU A 82 5.80 -5.86 -7.30
N ALA A 83 4.97 -5.61 -8.32
CA ALA A 83 5.39 -4.88 -9.51
C ALA A 83 5.83 -3.44 -9.16
N VAL A 84 5.07 -2.77 -8.30
CA VAL A 84 5.38 -1.42 -7.81
C VAL A 84 6.68 -1.43 -7.00
N LYS A 85 6.83 -2.37 -6.06
CA LYS A 85 8.05 -2.50 -5.24
C LYS A 85 9.29 -2.70 -6.10
N ARG A 86 9.22 -3.57 -7.12
CA ARG A 86 10.33 -3.80 -8.06
C ARG A 86 10.66 -2.56 -8.88
N CYS A 87 9.64 -1.84 -9.35
CA CYS A 87 9.83 -0.61 -10.11
C CYS A 87 10.46 0.50 -9.26
N LEU A 88 10.04 0.66 -8.00
CA LEU A 88 10.62 1.65 -7.08
C LEU A 88 12.04 1.28 -6.63
N GLY A 89 12.36 -0.01 -6.56
CA GLY A 89 13.68 -0.50 -6.16
C GLY A 89 14.01 -0.19 -4.69
N ALA A 90 15.30 -0.25 -4.36
CA ALA A 90 15.81 -0.03 -3.00
C ALA A 90 16.22 1.43 -2.73
N ASN A 91 16.02 2.34 -3.68
CA ASN A 91 16.47 3.72 -3.55
C ASN A 91 15.54 4.51 -2.62
N PRO A 92 16.04 5.03 -1.48
CA PRO A 92 15.21 5.82 -0.56
C PRO A 92 15.02 7.28 -1.03
N ASP A 93 15.76 7.74 -2.05
CA ASP A 93 15.63 9.08 -2.61
C ASP A 93 14.35 9.19 -3.44
N LEU A 94 13.38 9.93 -2.91
CA LEU A 94 12.09 10.15 -3.58
C LEU A 94 12.18 11.07 -4.79
N TRP A 95 13.29 11.78 -5.01
CA TRP A 95 13.48 12.79 -6.05
C TRP A 95 14.40 12.35 -7.21
N GLN A 96 15.10 11.22 -7.07
CA GLN A 96 16.01 10.68 -8.08
C GLN A 96 15.80 9.17 -8.19
N THR A 97 15.63 8.63 -9.40
CA THR A 97 15.58 7.17 -9.58
C THR A 97 16.96 6.53 -9.40
N GLU A 98 18.04 7.19 -9.84
CA GLU A 98 19.41 6.73 -9.56
C GLU A 98 19.87 7.16 -8.17
N SER A 99 20.23 6.19 -7.33
CA SER A 99 20.78 6.46 -6.00
C SER A 99 22.14 7.15 -6.13
N ARG A 100 22.30 8.29 -5.46
CA ARG A 100 23.59 8.96 -5.29
C ARG A 100 24.42 8.36 -4.15
N TYR A 101 23.79 7.56 -3.30
CA TYR A 101 24.42 6.83 -2.22
C TYR A 101 24.86 5.45 -2.75
N ARG A 102 26.13 5.09 -2.50
CA ARG A 102 26.68 3.76 -2.74
C ARG A 102 26.43 2.85 -1.55
#